data_AF-A0A382W9T3-F1
#
_entry.id   AF-A0A382W9T3-F1
#
_cell.length_a   1.000
_cell.length_b   1.000
_cell.length_c   1.000
_cell.angle_alpha   90.00
_cell.angle_beta   90.00
_cell.angle_gamma   90.00
#
_symmetry.space_group_name_H-M   'P 1'
#
loop_
_entity.id
_entity.type
_entity.pdbx_description
1 polymer ?
#
loop_
_entity_poly.entity_id
_entity_poly.type
_entity_poly.pdbx_seq_one_letter_code
_entity_poly.pdbx_strand_id
1 'polypeptide(L)'
;MSIDQHIESHLDCKVIDKKTISAGEISSYKVLTSTGLNIFAKYQDVGNNNLINQASELVLLSESMDTPKVLGFSKNCLLLEWIETSHNSNHQAEIGKVLANLHKRTNQYFGFDYDNTIGEMPQYNAINQS
;
A
#
# COMPACT_ATOMS: atom_id res chain seq x y z
N MET A 1 2.37 -15.40 -12.81
CA MET A 1 2.81 -14.21 -13.57
C MET A 1 3.90 -13.55 -12.74
N SER A 2 5.02 -13.16 -13.32
CA SER A 2 6.08 -12.48 -12.56
C SER A 2 5.65 -11.06 -12.18
N ILE A 3 6.31 -10.44 -11.20
CA ILE A 3 6.05 -9.04 -10.86
C ILE A 3 6.22 -8.10 -12.06
N ASP A 4 7.17 -8.37 -12.95
CA ASP A 4 7.39 -7.54 -14.14
C ASP A 4 6.16 -7.60 -15.05
N GLN A 5 5.65 -8.80 -15.34
CA GLN A 5 4.43 -8.97 -16.13
C GLN A 5 3.20 -8.31 -15.47
N HIS A 6 3.11 -8.31 -14.14
CA HIS A 6 2.06 -7.58 -13.43
C HIS A 6 2.20 -6.05 -13.62
N ILE A 7 3.41 -5.51 -13.55
CA ILE A 7 3.67 -4.09 -13.79
C ILE A 7 3.29 -3.71 -15.21
N GLU A 8 3.74 -4.49 -16.20
CA GLU A 8 3.46 -4.21 -17.61
C GLU A 8 1.97 -4.26 -17.93
N SER A 9 1.23 -5.21 -17.35
CA SER A 9 -0.22 -5.34 -17.56
C SER A 9 -1.05 -4.26 -16.87
N HIS A 10 -0.65 -3.79 -15.69
CA HIS A 10 -1.43 -2.78 -14.95
C HIS A 10 -1.12 -1.35 -15.40
N LEU A 11 0.14 -1.08 -15.79
CA LEU A 11 0.61 0.28 -16.03
C LEU A 11 0.89 0.59 -17.52
N ASP A 12 0.72 -0.39 -18.41
CA ASP A 12 0.99 -0.28 -19.85
C ASP A 12 2.40 0.31 -20.13
N CYS A 13 3.40 -0.16 -19.38
CA CYS A 13 4.79 0.26 -19.48
C CYS A 13 5.73 -0.93 -19.35
N LYS A 14 7.04 -0.75 -19.59
CA LYS A 14 8.05 -1.80 -19.41
C LYS A 14 8.86 -1.59 -18.13
N VAL A 15 9.38 -2.68 -17.57
CA VAL A 15 10.39 -2.63 -16.50
C VAL A 15 11.78 -2.40 -17.12
N ILE A 16 12.46 -1.33 -16.69
CA ILE A 16 13.81 -0.97 -17.13
C ILE A 16 14.87 -1.43 -16.13
N ASP A 17 14.63 -1.17 -14.85
CA ASP A 17 15.50 -1.61 -13.76
C ASP A 17 14.67 -2.00 -12.54
N LYS A 18 15.18 -2.94 -11.74
CA LYS A 18 14.50 -3.48 -10.56
C LYS A 18 15.50 -3.78 -9.46
N LYS A 19 15.35 -3.08 -8.33
CA LYS A 19 16.15 -3.28 -7.12
C LYS A 19 15.29 -3.89 -6.01
N THR A 20 15.73 -5.02 -5.47
CA THR A 20 15.10 -5.63 -4.29
C THR A 20 15.30 -4.76 -3.05
N ILE A 21 14.22 -4.52 -2.32
CA ILE A 21 14.20 -3.81 -1.03
C ILE A 21 14.09 -4.83 0.10
N SER A 22 13.16 -5.78 -0.03
CA SER A 22 12.98 -6.87 0.91
C SER A 22 12.66 -8.17 0.17
N ALA A 23 13.14 -9.28 0.70
CA ALA A 23 12.80 -10.62 0.26
C ALA A 23 12.17 -11.37 1.44
N GLY A 24 11.04 -12.02 1.19
CA GLY A 24 10.23 -12.73 2.18
C GLY A 24 8.97 -13.28 1.52
N GLU A 25 7.97 -13.67 2.32
CA GLU A 25 6.67 -14.13 1.79
C GLU A 25 6.03 -13.08 0.87
N ILE A 26 6.13 -11.81 1.27
CA ILE A 26 5.87 -10.67 0.39
C ILE A 26 7.19 -9.97 0.12
N SER A 27 7.70 -10.12 -1.10
CA SER A 27 8.90 -9.42 -1.56
C SER A 27 8.54 -8.00 -2.01
N SER A 28 9.51 -7.08 -1.93
CA SER A 28 9.32 -5.70 -2.36
C SER A 28 10.49 -5.15 -3.17
N TYR A 29 10.17 -4.25 -4.11
CA TYR A 29 11.10 -3.75 -5.12
C TYR A 29 10.92 -2.26 -5.36
N LYS A 30 12.03 -1.55 -5.63
CA LYS A 30 12.02 -0.28 -6.36
C LYS A 30 12.15 -0.61 -7.84
N VAL A 31 11.26 -0.12 -8.67
CA VAL A 31 11.24 -0.40 -10.11
C VAL A 31 11.29 0.89 -10.90
N LEU A 32 12.26 1.01 -11.82
CA LEU A 32 12.29 2.05 -12.84
C LEU A 32 11.51 1.56 -14.06
N THR A 33 10.51 2.34 -14.49
CA THR A 33 9.66 2.01 -15.63
C THR A 33 10.11 2.73 -16.90
N SER A 34 9.63 2.29 -18.06
CA SER A 34 9.95 2.90 -19.36
C SER A 34 9.39 4.31 -19.53
N THR A 35 8.46 4.74 -18.67
CA THR A 35 7.97 6.11 -18.63
C THR A 35 8.91 7.05 -17.85
N GLY A 36 9.97 6.51 -17.25
CA GLY A 36 10.91 7.24 -16.41
C GLY A 36 10.47 7.35 -14.94
N LEU A 37 9.31 6.80 -14.58
CA LEU A 37 8.82 6.82 -13.20
C LEU A 37 9.42 5.68 -12.37
N ASN A 38 9.78 5.99 -11.12
CA ASN A 38 10.03 4.98 -10.11
C ASN A 38 8.71 4.60 -9.43
N ILE A 39 8.53 3.31 -9.19
CA ILE A 39 7.40 2.76 -8.42
C ILE A 39 7.91 1.85 -7.30
N PHE A 40 7.11 1.69 -6.26
CA PHE A 40 7.29 0.66 -5.24
C PHE A 40 6.36 -0.51 -5.54
N ALA A 41 6.91 -1.72 -5.69
CA ALA A 41 6.15 -2.91 -6.03
C ALA A 41 6.28 -3.96 -4.93
N LYS A 42 5.17 -4.41 -4.36
CA LYS A 42 5.10 -5.62 -3.52
C LYS A 42 4.62 -6.79 -4.37
N TYR A 43 5.12 -7.98 -4.07
CA TYR A 43 4.79 -9.21 -4.79
C TYR A 43 4.75 -10.43 -3.85
N GLN A 44 3.81 -11.33 -4.10
CA GLN A 44 3.71 -12.64 -3.47
C GLN A 44 3.37 -13.71 -4.51
N ASP A 45 3.97 -14.90 -4.37
CA ASP A 45 3.72 -16.01 -5.30
C ASP A 45 2.32 -16.62 -5.11
N VAL A 46 1.94 -16.87 -3.86
CA VAL A 46 0.62 -17.41 -3.53
C VAL A 46 -0.33 -16.25 -3.31
N GLY A 47 -1.21 -15.99 -4.27
CA GLY A 47 -2.12 -14.84 -4.22
C GLY A 47 -3.19 -14.99 -3.15
N ASN A 48 -3.39 -13.95 -2.35
CA ASN A 48 -4.48 -13.84 -1.38
C ASN A 48 -5.04 -12.40 -1.37
N ASN A 49 -5.93 -12.08 -0.43
CA ASN A 49 -6.56 -10.76 -0.40
C ASN A 49 -5.72 -9.69 0.30
N ASN A 50 -4.57 -10.02 0.92
CA ASN A 50 -3.83 -9.09 1.78
C ASN A 50 -3.36 -7.85 1.01
N LEU A 51 -2.85 -8.01 -0.22
CA LEU A 51 -2.41 -6.88 -1.04
C LEU A 51 -3.58 -6.06 -1.61
N ILE A 52 -4.73 -6.68 -1.84
CA ILE A 52 -5.97 -6.00 -2.25
C ILE A 52 -6.53 -5.16 -1.08
N ASN A 53 -6.53 -5.74 0.12
CA ASN A 53 -6.96 -5.07 1.35
C ASN A 53 -6.08 -3.86 1.63
N GLN A 54 -4.75 -4.01 1.54
CA GLN A 54 -3.80 -2.88 1.68
C GLN A 54 -4.03 -1.78 0.63
N ALA A 55 -4.32 -2.14 -0.62
CA ALA A 55 -4.65 -1.16 -1.65
C ALA A 55 -5.91 -0.35 -1.27
N SER A 56 -6.95 -1.04 -0.83
CA SER A 56 -8.23 -0.44 -0.44
C SER A 56 -8.09 0.44 0.81
N GLU A 57 -7.31 -0.01 1.79
CA GLU A 57 -6.99 0.74 3.02
C GLU A 57 -6.19 2.01 2.71
N LEU A 58 -5.22 1.95 1.79
CA LEU A 58 -4.47 3.13 1.34
C LEU A 58 -5.39 4.14 0.64
N VAL A 59 -6.28 3.68 -0.24
CA VAL A 59 -7.26 4.55 -0.90
C VAL A 59 -8.15 5.22 0.14
N LEU A 60 -8.64 4.49 1.14
CA LEU A 60 -9.47 5.07 2.20
C LEU A 60 -8.70 6.10 3.06
N LEU A 61 -7.47 5.79 3.47
CA LEU A 61 -6.63 6.72 4.24
C LEU A 61 -6.27 7.98 3.45
N SER A 62 -6.14 7.87 2.11
CA SER A 62 -5.81 8.99 1.24
C SER A 62 -6.84 10.14 1.29
N GLU A 63 -8.05 9.87 1.77
CA GLU A 63 -9.08 10.91 1.99
C GLU A 63 -8.76 11.85 3.15
N SER A 64 -7.80 11.50 4.01
CA SER A 64 -7.51 12.20 5.27
C SER A 64 -6.05 12.63 5.41
N MET A 65 -5.14 11.93 4.75
CA MET A 65 -3.71 12.14 4.89
C MET A 65 -2.96 11.75 3.63
N ASP A 66 -1.74 12.27 3.49
CA ASP A 66 -0.88 11.89 2.38
C ASP A 66 -0.43 10.42 2.53
N THR A 67 -0.85 9.60 1.58
CA THR A 67 -0.44 8.19 1.46
C THR A 67 0.14 7.96 0.05
N PRO A 68 0.98 6.93 -0.15
CA PRO A 68 1.38 6.54 -1.49
C PRO A 68 0.16 6.28 -2.38
N LYS A 69 0.14 6.86 -3.60
CA LYS A 69 -0.92 6.56 -4.56
C LYS A 69 -0.88 5.10 -4.98
N VAL A 70 -2.03 4.47 -5.06
CA VAL A 70 -2.19 3.12 -5.61
C VAL A 70 -2.22 3.22 -7.14
N LEU A 71 -1.24 2.59 -7.79
CA LEU A 71 -1.10 2.58 -9.25
C LEU A 71 -1.73 1.33 -9.88
N GLY A 72 -1.78 0.23 -9.14
CA GLY A 72 -2.38 -1.02 -9.57
C GLY A 72 -2.23 -2.11 -8.51
N PHE A 73 -3.11 -3.10 -8.51
CA PHE A 73 -3.07 -4.19 -7.54
C PHE A 73 -3.79 -5.43 -8.04
N SER A 74 -3.41 -6.57 -7.49
CA SER A 74 -4.05 -7.86 -7.68
C SER A 74 -3.84 -8.72 -6.43
N LYS A 75 -4.27 -9.98 -6.46
CA LYS A 75 -3.96 -10.94 -5.39
C LYS A 75 -2.46 -11.18 -5.20
N ASN A 76 -1.65 -10.92 -6.23
CA ASN A 76 -0.23 -11.22 -6.25
C ASN A 76 0.65 -9.97 -6.16
N CYS A 77 0.11 -8.77 -6.38
CA CYS A 77 0.93 -7.56 -6.41
C CYS A 77 0.21 -6.32 -5.87
N LEU A 78 1.00 -5.38 -5.35
CA LEU A 78 0.57 -4.02 -5.04
C LEU A 78 1.61 -3.05 -5.58
N LEU A 79 1.19 -2.17 -6.48
CA LEU A 79 2.02 -1.17 -7.16
C LEU A 79 1.66 0.21 -6.61
N LEU A 80 2.65 0.89 -6.04
CA LEU A 80 2.48 2.17 -5.37
C LEU A 80 3.43 3.22 -5.97
N GLU A 81 3.05 4.48 -5.79
CA GLU A 81 3.96 5.61 -5.93
C GLU A 81 5.26 5.39 -5.12
N TRP A 82 6.39 5.67 -5.76
CA TRP A 82 7.67 5.73 -5.05
C TRP A 82 7.78 7.08 -4.32
N ILE A 83 7.93 7.04 -3.00
CA ILE A 83 8.14 8.24 -2.18
C ILE A 83 9.64 8.42 -1.94
N GLU A 84 10.19 9.55 -2.38
CA GLU A 84 11.55 9.94 -2.03
C GLU A 84 11.59 10.49 -0.60
N THR A 85 12.43 9.91 0.24
CA THR A 85 12.57 10.35 1.63
C THR A 85 13.44 11.60 1.70
N SER A 86 12.96 12.63 2.39
CA SER A 86 13.76 13.81 2.74
C SER A 86 13.72 14.03 4.26
N HIS A 87 14.78 14.61 4.82
CA HIS A 87 14.80 14.92 6.25
C HIS A 87 14.38 16.37 6.48
N ASN A 88 13.35 16.57 7.31
CA ASN A 88 12.89 17.88 7.74
C ASN A 88 12.47 17.82 9.21
N SER A 89 13.12 18.63 10.05
CA SER A 89 12.97 18.61 11.51
C SER A 89 11.56 18.98 11.99
N ASN A 90 10.76 19.69 11.20
CA ASN A 90 9.41 20.13 11.60
C ASN A 90 8.32 19.09 11.27
N HIS A 91 8.63 18.00 10.57
CA HIS A 91 7.62 17.04 10.11
C HIS A 91 6.87 16.32 11.25
N GLN A 92 7.48 16.15 12.43
CA GLN A 92 6.84 15.45 13.54
C GLN A 92 5.57 16.15 14.02
N ALA A 93 5.61 17.49 14.14
CA ALA A 93 4.46 18.28 14.57
C ALA A 93 3.33 18.25 13.53
N GLU A 94 3.68 18.29 12.25
CA GLU A 94 2.70 18.23 11.15
C GLU A 94 2.04 16.86 11.06
N ILE A 95 2.79 15.77 11.16
CA ILE A 95 2.23 14.40 11.22
C ILE A 95 1.28 14.27 12.42
N GLY A 96 1.64 14.83 13.58
CA GLY A 96 0.77 14.85 14.76
C GLY A 96 -0.58 15.51 14.51
N LYS A 97 -0.60 16.65 13.79
CA LYS A 97 -1.85 17.33 13.42
C LYS A 97 -2.70 16.50 12.44
N VAL A 98 -2.05 15.89 11.44
CA VAL A 98 -2.72 15.03 10.46
C VAL A 98 -3.37 13.82 11.14
N LEU A 99 -2.63 13.12 12.01
CA LEU A 99 -3.14 11.98 12.77
C LEU A 99 -4.28 12.37 13.72
N ALA A 100 -4.17 13.52 14.39
CA ALA A 100 -5.24 14.02 15.25
C ALA A 100 -6.53 14.31 14.47
N ASN A 101 -6.43 14.83 13.25
CA ASN A 101 -7.58 15.06 12.38
C ASN A 101 -8.19 13.76 11.86
N LEU A 102 -7.36 12.75 11.53
CA LEU A 102 -7.84 11.42 11.18
C LEU A 102 -8.66 10.80 12.32
N HIS A 103 -8.15 10.82 13.56
CA HIS A 103 -8.84 10.25 14.72
C HIS A 103 -10.13 10.98 15.14
N LYS A 104 -10.37 12.20 14.64
CA LYS A 104 -11.65 12.90 14.86
C LYS A 104 -12.78 12.35 13.99
N ARG A 105 -12.47 11.57 12.94
CA ARG A 105 -13.49 10.86 12.16
C ARG A 105 -14.00 9.70 12.99
N THR A 106 -15.30 9.70 13.32
CA THR A 106 -15.92 8.69 14.15
C THR A 106 -16.89 7.82 13.36
N ASN A 107 -17.12 6.61 13.85
CA ASN A 107 -18.17 5.72 13.38
C ASN A 107 -19.02 5.27 14.58
N GLN A 108 -20.23 4.77 14.33
CA GLN A 108 -21.13 4.30 15.38
C GLN A 108 -20.61 3.04 16.07
N TYR A 109 -19.86 2.21 15.34
CA TYR A 109 -19.40 0.89 15.76
C TYR A 109 -17.88 0.76 15.62
N PHE A 110 -17.29 -0.08 16.47
CA PHE A 110 -15.90 -0.50 16.30
C PHE A 110 -15.80 -1.60 15.25
N GLY A 111 -14.65 -1.68 14.59
CA GLY A 111 -14.38 -2.68 13.55
C GLY A 111 -14.13 -2.04 12.19
N PHE A 112 -14.19 -2.88 11.17
CA PHE A 112 -13.94 -2.54 9.78
C PHE A 112 -14.75 -3.48 8.86
N ASP A 113 -14.92 -3.11 7.60
CA ASP A 113 -15.83 -3.82 6.69
C ASP A 113 -15.37 -5.24 6.33
N TYR A 114 -14.10 -5.55 6.57
CA TYR A 114 -13.51 -6.86 6.29
C TYR A 114 -12.34 -7.17 7.24
N ASP A 115 -12.07 -8.46 7.45
CA ASP A 115 -10.87 -8.92 8.13
C ASP A 115 -9.62 -8.57 7.32
N ASN A 116 -8.57 -8.13 8.01
CA ASN A 116 -7.28 -7.82 7.42
C ASN A 116 -6.15 -8.42 8.26
N THR A 117 -4.92 -7.91 8.11
CA THR A 117 -3.77 -8.45 8.83
C THR A 117 -2.89 -7.35 9.41
N ILE A 118 -2.28 -7.64 10.56
CA ILE A 118 -1.15 -6.88 11.10
C ILE A 118 0.10 -7.72 10.85
N GLY A 119 0.85 -7.36 9.81
CA GLY A 119 1.88 -8.27 9.27
C GLY A 119 1.22 -9.54 8.74
N GLU A 120 1.65 -10.70 9.23
CA GLU A 120 1.07 -12.02 8.89
C GLU A 120 -0.08 -12.42 9.83
N MET A 121 -0.28 -11.72 10.94
CA MET A 121 -1.28 -12.08 11.93
C MET A 121 -2.69 -11.65 11.46
N PRO A 122 -3.69 -12.55 11.46
CA PRO A 122 -5.06 -12.18 11.12
C PRO A 122 -5.62 -11.20 12.15
N GLN A 123 -6.24 -10.14 11.68
CA GLN A 123 -7.01 -9.19 12.45
C GLN A 123 -8.49 -9.35 12.07
N TYR A 124 -9.26 -9.95 12.98
CA TYR A 124 -10.69 -10.11 12.83
C TYR A 124 -11.40 -8.80 13.17
N ASN A 125 -12.19 -8.27 12.22
CA ASN A 125 -12.91 -7.02 12.37
C ASN A 125 -14.41 -7.33 12.56
N ALA A 126 -14.98 -6.83 13.67
CA ALA A 126 -16.38 -7.07 14.01
C ALA A 126 -17.32 -6.27 13.08
N ILE A 127 -17.87 -6.92 12.07
CA ILE A 127 -18.81 -6.29 11.13
C ILE A 127 -20.16 -6.05 11.83
N ASN A 128 -20.54 -4.77 12.02
CA ASN A 128 -21.88 -4.35 12.47
C ASN A 128 -22.37 -5.00 13.77
N GLN A 129 -21.46 -5.35 14.68
CA GLN A 129 -21.79 -5.92 15.98
C GLN A 129 -21.27 -4.99 17.08
N SER A 130 -22.16 -4.14 17.62
CA SER A 130 -22.03 -3.56 18.96
C SER A 130 -23.41 -3.44 19.59
#